data_AF-A0AAV3BQS8-F1
#
_entry.id   AF-A0AAV3BQS8-F1
#
_cell.length_a   1.000
_cell.length_b   1.000
_cell.length_c   1.000
_cell.angle_alpha   90.00
_cell.angle_beta   90.00
_cell.angle_gamma   90.00
#
_symmetry.space_group_name_H-M   'P 1'
#
loop_
_entity.id
_entity.type
_entity.pdbx_description
1 polymer ?
#
loop_
_entity_poly.entity_id
_entity_poly.type
_entity_poly.pdbx_seq_one_letter_code
_entity_poly.pdbx_strand_id
1 'polypeptide(L)'
;MDFKDRLKKFRLEQGFNSKRDFAKELDVGENSYYMFENGSRQPSKSFLAKLSLYSNKPEEFWLYGATTNEEICKTREEYKMIHYLMNTLKENYKKNHILTKEEKEMIALAFEADLKHLLEKEKEEQV
;
A
#
# COMPACT_ATOMS: atom_id res chain seq x y z
N MET A 1 -15.97 8.21 5.46
CA MET A 1 -15.73 6.89 6.09
C MET A 1 -14.28 6.87 6.52
N ASP A 2 -13.97 6.42 7.73
CA ASP A 2 -12.60 6.41 8.22
C ASP A 2 -11.89 5.09 7.87
N PHE A 3 -10.56 5.06 8.01
CA PHE A 3 -9.75 3.86 7.81
C PHE A 3 -10.31 2.64 8.57
N LYS A 4 -10.62 2.84 9.86
CA LYS A 4 -11.14 1.78 10.74
C LYS A 4 -12.45 1.19 10.23
N ASP A 5 -13.33 2.03 9.67
CA ASP A 5 -14.64 1.62 9.18
C ASP A 5 -14.50 0.85 7.86
N ARG A 6 -13.62 1.33 6.97
CA ARG A 6 -13.25 0.61 5.73
C ARG A 6 -12.67 -0.76 6.06
N LEU A 7 -11.74 -0.83 7.01
CA LEU A 7 -11.07 -2.07 7.39
C LEU A 7 -12.06 -3.08 7.98
N LYS A 8 -12.94 -2.63 8.89
CA LYS A 8 -13.99 -3.47 9.47
C LYS A 8 -14.96 -3.98 8.41
N LYS A 9 -15.42 -3.09 7.53
CA LYS A 9 -16.33 -3.45 6.42
C LYS A 9 -15.69 -4.50 5.53
N PHE A 10 -14.45 -4.28 5.11
CA PHE A 10 -13.73 -5.21 4.25
C PHE A 10 -13.53 -6.59 4.91
N ARG A 11 -13.13 -6.64 6.18
CA ARG A 11 -13.01 -7.91 6.92
C ARG A 11 -14.32 -8.72 6.88
N LEU A 12 -15.45 -8.05 7.10
CA LEU A 12 -16.77 -8.70 7.07
C LEU A 12 -17.15 -9.15 5.66
N GLU A 13 -16.84 -8.36 4.63
CA GLU A 13 -17.05 -8.73 3.21
C GLU A 13 -16.21 -9.95 2.80
N GLN A 14 -15.04 -10.13 3.41
CA GLN A 14 -14.20 -11.32 3.23
C GLN A 14 -14.70 -12.54 4.03
N GLY A 15 -15.81 -12.42 4.75
CA GLY A 15 -16.42 -13.52 5.52
C GLY A 15 -15.81 -13.77 6.90
N PHE A 16 -14.90 -12.91 7.36
CA PHE A 16 -14.26 -13.07 8.66
C PHE A 16 -15.05 -12.35 9.76
N ASN A 17 -15.70 -13.11 10.65
CA ASN A 17 -16.40 -12.54 11.81
C ASN A 17 -15.44 -12.10 12.93
N SER A 18 -14.28 -12.75 13.01
CA SER A 18 -13.26 -12.52 14.03
C SER A 18 -12.12 -11.64 13.51
N LYS A 19 -11.76 -10.61 14.27
CA LYS A 19 -10.55 -9.80 14.03
C LYS A 19 -9.28 -10.64 14.06
N ARG A 20 -9.25 -11.66 14.93
CA ARG A 20 -8.11 -12.57 15.09
C ARG A 20 -7.86 -13.38 13.82
N ASP A 21 -8.92 -13.93 13.24
CA ASP A 21 -8.79 -14.81 12.07
C ASP A 21 -8.31 -14.00 10.86
N PHE A 22 -8.83 -12.79 10.69
CA PHE A 22 -8.37 -11.93 9.61
C PHE A 22 -6.98 -11.34 9.85
N ALA A 23 -6.57 -11.13 11.10
CA ALA A 23 -5.19 -10.75 11.41
C ALA A 23 -4.20 -11.85 10.98
N LYS A 24 -4.55 -13.13 11.21
CA LYS A 24 -3.77 -14.27 10.74
C LYS A 24 -3.73 -14.37 9.22
N GLU A 25 -4.87 -14.16 8.57
CA GLU A 25 -4.95 -14.15 7.10
C GLU A 25 -4.02 -13.08 6.49
N LEU A 26 -3.97 -11.89 7.09
CA LEU A 26 -3.08 -10.82 6.66
C LEU A 26 -1.62 -10.98 7.12
N ASP A 27 -1.29 -12.05 7.87
CA ASP A 27 0.01 -12.23 8.53
C ASP A 27 0.42 -11.01 9.37
N VAL A 28 -0.48 -10.56 10.25
CA VAL A 28 -0.30 -9.40 11.12
C VAL A 28 -0.60 -9.80 12.56
N GLY A 29 0.19 -9.28 13.50
CA GLY A 29 -0.03 -9.53 14.93
C GLY A 29 -1.44 -9.11 15.37
N GLU A 30 -2.15 -10.00 16.07
CA GLU A 30 -3.55 -9.83 16.47
C GLU A 30 -3.81 -8.50 17.19
N ASN A 31 -2.94 -8.14 18.15
CA ASN A 31 -3.03 -6.88 18.89
C ASN A 31 -2.91 -5.65 17.97
N SER A 32 -1.99 -5.68 17.02
CA SER A 32 -1.80 -4.57 16.07
C SER A 32 -3.05 -4.40 15.20
N TYR A 33 -3.55 -5.50 14.63
CA TYR A 33 -4.78 -5.48 13.84
C TYR A 33 -5.97 -4.94 14.64
N TYR A 34 -6.12 -5.39 15.89
CA TYR A 34 -7.18 -4.93 16.77
C TYR A 34 -7.12 -3.42 17.01
N MET A 35 -5.93 -2.87 17.26
CA MET A 35 -5.73 -1.44 17.44
C MET A 35 -6.03 -0.64 16.16
N PHE A 36 -5.68 -1.17 14.99
CA PHE A 36 -5.96 -0.53 13.70
C PHE A 36 -7.47 -0.48 13.41
N GLU A 37 -8.19 -1.61 13.55
CA GLU A 37 -9.64 -1.65 13.29
C GLU A 37 -10.44 -0.90 14.37
N ASN A 38 -9.93 -0.74 15.59
CA ASN A 38 -10.56 0.13 16.58
C ASN A 38 -10.23 1.61 16.40
N GLY A 39 -9.27 1.94 15.53
CA GLY A 39 -8.78 3.31 15.34
C GLY A 39 -7.99 3.85 16.54
N SER A 40 -7.54 2.98 17.46
CA SER A 40 -6.70 3.40 18.58
C SER A 40 -5.24 3.60 18.18
N ARG A 41 -4.86 3.14 16.97
CA ARG A 41 -3.53 3.33 16.39
C ARG A 41 -3.65 3.51 14.87
N GLN A 42 -2.85 4.41 14.31
CA GLN A 42 -2.71 4.54 12.85
C GLN A 42 -1.98 3.33 12.26
N PRO A 43 -2.36 2.88 11.06
CA PRO A 43 -1.73 1.74 10.40
C PRO A 43 -0.25 2.05 10.08
N SER A 44 0.62 1.05 10.20
CA SER A 44 2.00 1.18 9.73
C SER A 44 2.07 1.09 8.20
N LYS A 45 3.12 1.65 7.59
CA LYS A 45 3.40 1.46 6.14
C LYS A 45 3.45 -0.03 5.77
N SER A 46 4.09 -0.86 6.60
CA SER A 46 4.16 -2.32 6.38
C SER A 46 2.78 -2.98 6.38
N PHE A 47 1.87 -2.55 7.25
CA PHE A 47 0.51 -3.07 7.29
C PHE A 47 -0.31 -2.63 6.07
N LEU A 48 -0.20 -1.36 5.68
CA LEU A 48 -0.85 -0.83 4.48
C LEU A 48 -0.42 -1.56 3.22
N ALA A 49 0.88 -1.87 3.08
CA ALA A 49 1.40 -2.63 1.97
C ALA A 49 0.79 -4.05 1.91
N LYS A 50 0.77 -4.78 3.04
CA LYS A 50 0.13 -6.12 3.10
C LYS A 50 -1.36 -6.06 2.77
N LEU A 51 -2.07 -5.10 3.35
CA LEU A 51 -3.51 -4.93 3.12
C LEU A 51 -3.80 -4.57 1.65
N SER A 52 -2.99 -3.69 1.06
CA SER A 52 -3.16 -3.27 -0.33
C SER A 52 -2.92 -4.43 -1.29
N LEU A 53 -1.88 -5.23 -1.04
CA LEU A 53 -1.59 -6.45 -1.80
C LEU A 53 -2.73 -7.47 -1.68
N TYR A 54 -3.21 -7.74 -0.46
CA TYR A 54 -4.28 -8.70 -0.22
C TYR A 54 -5.61 -8.27 -0.85
N SER A 55 -5.95 -6.98 -0.73
CA SER A 55 -7.24 -6.45 -1.20
C SER A 55 -7.26 -6.06 -2.67
N ASN A 56 -6.10 -6.01 -3.33
CA ASN A 56 -5.91 -5.40 -4.64
C ASN A 56 -6.49 -3.96 -4.71
N LYS A 57 -6.33 -3.20 -3.62
CA LYS A 57 -6.72 -1.80 -3.52
C LYS A 57 -5.51 -0.95 -3.16
N PRO A 58 -5.35 0.25 -3.73
CA PRO A 58 -4.23 1.12 -3.42
C PRO A 58 -4.30 1.61 -1.96
N GLU A 59 -3.15 1.99 -1.39
CA GLU A 59 -3.10 2.53 -0.03
C GLU A 59 -3.95 3.80 0.11
N GLU A 60 -4.09 4.57 -0.97
CA GLU A 60 -4.88 5.79 -1.04
C GLU A 60 -6.38 5.52 -0.80
N PHE A 61 -6.90 4.38 -1.26
CA PHE A 61 -8.25 3.93 -0.90
C PHE A 61 -8.35 3.72 0.62
N TRP A 62 -7.34 3.10 1.22
CA TRP A 62 -7.35 2.81 2.65
C TRP A 62 -7.20 4.06 3.51
N LEU A 63 -6.23 4.90 3.19
CA LEU A 63 -5.91 6.11 3.93
C LEU A 63 -6.97 7.19 3.73
N TYR A 64 -7.32 7.49 2.48
CA TYR A 64 -8.10 8.67 2.12
C TYR A 64 -9.52 8.33 1.64
N GLY A 65 -9.79 7.06 1.31
CA GLY A 65 -11.06 6.68 0.71
C GLY A 65 -11.12 7.00 -0.78
N ALA A 66 -9.98 7.18 -1.44
CA ALA A 66 -9.91 7.43 -2.87
C ALA A 66 -10.46 6.23 -3.65
N THR A 67 -11.46 6.48 -4.49
CA THR A 67 -12.17 5.47 -5.29
C THR A 67 -12.07 5.72 -6.78
N THR A 68 -11.78 6.96 -7.19
CA THR A 68 -11.52 7.31 -8.59
C THR A 68 -10.03 7.40 -8.87
N ASN A 69 -9.64 7.22 -10.14
CA ASN A 69 -8.24 7.41 -10.54
C ASN A 69 -7.76 8.83 -10.26
N GLU A 70 -8.61 9.83 -10.44
CA GLU A 70 -8.31 11.24 -10.13
C GLU A 70 -7.98 11.43 -8.65
N GLU A 71 -8.80 10.88 -7.73
CA GLU A 71 -8.56 10.96 -6.29
C GLU A 71 -7.26 10.26 -5.90
N ILE A 72 -6.98 9.10 -6.51
CA ILE A 72 -5.74 8.36 -6.30
C ILE A 72 -4.55 9.18 -6.80
N CYS A 73 -4.63 9.78 -7.99
CA CYS A 73 -3.57 10.61 -8.56
C CYS A 73 -3.26 11.85 -7.69
N LYS A 74 -4.29 12.47 -7.11
CA LYS A 74 -4.12 13.65 -6.24
C LYS A 74 -3.52 13.29 -4.87
N THR A 75 -3.79 12.10 -4.36
CA THR A 75 -3.40 11.70 -3.00
C THR A 75 -2.14 10.84 -2.92
N ARG A 76 -1.78 10.14 -4.01
CA ARG A 76 -0.59 9.30 -4.08
C ARG A 76 0.67 10.15 -4.15
N GLU A 77 1.61 9.86 -3.24
CA GLU A 77 2.94 10.47 -3.21
C GLU A 77 3.69 10.24 -4.54
N GLU A 78 4.40 11.25 -5.02
CA GLU A 78 5.28 11.12 -6.18
C GLU A 78 6.46 10.20 -5.86
N TYR A 79 6.90 9.42 -6.85
CA TYR A 79 8.03 8.48 -6.74
C TYR A 79 7.85 7.41 -5.65
N LYS A 80 6.60 7.12 -5.25
CA LYS A 80 6.27 6.20 -4.16
C LYS A 80 6.85 4.80 -4.37
N MET A 81 6.79 4.27 -5.59
CA MET A 81 7.27 2.91 -5.87
C MET A 81 8.79 2.84 -5.87
N ILE A 82 9.46 3.82 -6.46
CA ILE A 82 10.91 3.93 -6.42
C ILE A 82 11.38 4.07 -4.96
N HIS A 83 10.73 4.91 -4.16
CA HIS A 83 11.06 5.08 -2.75
C HIS A 83 10.89 3.77 -1.96
N TYR A 84 9.79 3.05 -2.18
CA TYR A 84 9.55 1.74 -1.58
C TYR A 84 10.66 0.75 -1.94
N LEU A 85 10.95 0.61 -3.24
CA LEU A 85 11.97 -0.31 -3.75
C LEU A 85 13.36 0.01 -3.20
N MET A 86 13.74 1.29 -3.12
CA MET A 86 15.02 1.71 -2.54
C MET A 86 15.14 1.29 -1.08
N ASN A 87 14.08 1.42 -0.28
CA ASN A 87 14.11 0.97 1.12
C ASN A 87 14.24 -0.55 1.21
N THR A 88 13.53 -1.31 0.37
CA THR A 88 13.62 -2.78 0.32
C THR A 88 15.02 -3.25 -0.08
N LEU A 89 15.62 -2.64 -1.09
CA LEU A 89 16.95 -3.01 -1.57
C LEU A 89 18.04 -2.62 -0.57
N LYS A 90 17.90 -1.48 0.11
CA LYS A 90 18.90 -0.97 1.07
C LYS A 90 19.19 -1.95 2.21
N GLU A 91 18.19 -2.70 2.67
CA GLU A 91 18.38 -3.71 3.72
C GLU A 91 19.33 -4.84 3.30
N ASN A 92 19.40 -5.14 2.00
CA ASN A 92 20.18 -6.25 1.45
C ASN A 92 21.41 -5.79 0.66
N TYR A 93 21.56 -4.49 0.40
CA TYR A 93 22.60 -3.96 -0.46
C TYR A 93 23.98 -3.99 0.24
N LYS A 94 24.84 -4.89 -0.21
CA LYS A 94 26.24 -4.98 0.24
C LYS A 94 27.15 -4.14 -0.67
N LYS A 95 28.32 -3.75 -0.15
CA LYS A 95 29.36 -3.07 -0.94
C LYS A 95 29.76 -4.01 -2.09
N ASN A 96 29.55 -3.59 -3.33
CA ASN A 96 29.69 -4.37 -4.58
C ASN A 96 28.54 -5.33 -4.93
N HIS A 97 27.32 -5.10 -4.42
CA HIS A 97 26.15 -5.82 -4.88
C HIS A 97 25.92 -5.59 -6.38
N ILE A 98 25.73 -6.68 -7.12
CA ILE A 98 25.34 -6.64 -8.53
C ILE A 98 23.85 -6.98 -8.56
N LEU A 99 23.06 -6.07 -9.12
CA LEU A 99 21.62 -6.27 -9.21
C LEU A 99 21.29 -7.57 -9.95
N THR A 100 20.44 -8.40 -9.35
CA THR A 100 19.92 -9.60 -9.98
C THR A 100 18.97 -9.24 -11.12
N LYS A 101 18.56 -10.24 -11.90
CA LYS A 101 17.58 -10.04 -12.98
C LYS A 101 16.24 -9.56 -12.40
N GLU A 102 15.81 -10.19 -11.33
CA GLU A 102 14.55 -9.90 -10.63
C GLU A 102 14.59 -8.47 -10.05
N GLU A 103 15.71 -8.05 -9.46
CA GLU A 103 15.87 -6.69 -8.95
C GLU A 103 15.79 -5.64 -10.08
N LYS A 104 16.40 -5.91 -11.23
CA LYS A 104 16.30 -5.02 -12.40
C LYS A 104 14.87 -4.92 -12.93
N GLU A 105 14.15 -6.05 -12.99
CA GLU A 105 12.74 -6.07 -13.38
C GLU A 105 11.87 -5.28 -12.39
N MET A 106 12.10 -5.44 -11.08
CA MET A 106 11.41 -4.65 -10.06
C MET A 106 11.68 -3.15 -10.20
N ILE A 107 12.92 -2.76 -10.52
CA ILE A 107 13.27 -1.35 -10.77
C ILE A 107 12.50 -0.80 -11.98
N ALA A 108 12.44 -1.54 -13.08
CA ALA A 108 11.70 -1.12 -14.27
C ALA A 108 10.21 -0.95 -13.98
N LEU A 109 9.58 -1.91 -13.29
CA LEU A 109 8.17 -1.85 -12.91
C LEU A 109 7.87 -0.67 -11.98
N ALA A 110 8.72 -0.42 -10.98
CA ALA A 110 8.55 0.71 -10.07
C ALA A 110 8.64 2.06 -10.81
N PHE A 111 9.60 2.17 -11.74
CA PHE A 111 9.77 3.36 -12.57
C PHE A 111 8.57 3.58 -13.49
N GLU A 112 8.11 2.56 -14.20
CA GLU A 112 6.92 2.66 -15.08
C GLU A 112 5.67 3.05 -14.30
N ALA A 113 5.47 2.49 -13.10
CA ALA A 113 4.34 2.81 -12.24
C ALA A 113 4.37 4.28 -11.79
N ASP A 114 5.52 4.79 -11.37
CA ASP A 114 5.67 6.19 -10.98
C ASP A 114 5.58 7.15 -12.17
N LEU A 115 6.12 6.78 -13.33
CA LEU A 115 5.99 7.57 -14.55
C LEU A 115 4.53 7.69 -15.00
N LYS A 116 3.79 6.57 -14.98
CA LYS A 116 2.36 6.57 -15.30
C LYS A 116 1.58 7.50 -14.37
N HIS A 117 1.84 7.42 -13.07
CA HIS A 117 1.21 8.30 -12.08
C HIS A 117 1.50 9.78 -12.37
N LEU A 118 2.75 10.14 -12.65
CA LEU A 118 3.11 11.53 -12.97
C LEU A 118 2.39 12.03 -14.23
N LEU A 119 2.35 11.21 -15.29
CA LEU A 119 1.64 11.55 -16.54
C LEU A 119 0.13 11.68 -16.33
N GLU A 120 -0.47 10.86 -15.47
CA GLU A 120 -1.90 10.96 -15.14
C GLU A 120 -2.16 12.23 -14.33
N LYS A 121 -1.33 12.54 -13.34
CA LYS A 121 -1.43 13.75 -12.53
C LYS A 121 -1.31 15.03 -13.36
N GLU A 122 -0.36 15.09 -14.29
CA GLU A 122 -0.20 16.23 -15.21
C GLU A 122 -1.45 16.48 -16.08
N LYS A 123 -2.14 15.41 -16.51
CA LYS A 123 -3.38 15.55 -17.30
C LYS A 123 -4.51 16.13 -16.47
N GLU A 124 -4.64 15.70 -15.22
CA GLU A 124 -5.67 16.18 -14.31
C GLU A 124 -5.43 17.63 -13.85
N GLU A 125 -4.19 18.13 -13.88
CA GLU A 125 -3.86 19.53 -13.57
C GLU A 125 -4.11 20.51 -14.73
N GLN A 126 -4.32 20.00 -15.95
CA GLN A 126 -4.58 20.80 -17.16
C GLN A 126 -6.08 20.92 -17.51
N VAL A 127 -6.96 20.26 -16.76
CA VAL A 127 -8.43 20.27 -16.90
C VAL A 127 -9.05 21.20 -15.86
#